data_AF-M9RMS0-F1
#
_entry.id   AF-M9RMS0-F1
#
_cell.length_a   1.000
_cell.length_b   1.000
_cell.length_c   1.000
_cell.angle_alpha   90.00
_cell.angle_beta   90.00
_cell.angle_gamma   90.00
#
_symmetry.space_group_name_H-M   'P 1'
#
loop_
_entity.id
_entity.type
_entity.pdbx_description
1 polymer ?
#
loop_
_entity_poly.entity_id
_entity_poly.type
_entity_poly.pdbx_seq_one_letter_code
_entity_poly.pdbx_strand_id
1 'polypeptide(L)'
;MQAIDAEPDIRQDAVRLDEKLTLQQIRFVAEKLQDLVNKYTLSSRDERMRPTEWLEWDAFIQAAYACGFVCSDAGQDMGDAAQTPVPDVISRLQQDPRCVEDLTLRELRRILHYIIRSERWGDAGANTGGGAVWGLISSRLGGAIASRLGA
;
A
#
# COMPACT_ATOMS: atom_id res chain seq x y z
N MET A 1 -26.41 -23.84 5.67
CA MET A 1 -25.97 -22.54 5.13
C MET A 1 -25.19 -21.83 6.21
N GLN A 2 -23.88 -21.68 6.02
CA GLN A 2 -23.09 -20.57 6.55
C GLN A 2 -21.91 -20.38 5.61
N ALA A 3 -21.75 -19.16 5.13
CA ALA A 3 -20.82 -18.75 4.10
C ALA A 3 -19.39 -18.96 4.60
N ILE A 4 -18.58 -19.66 3.80
CA ILE A 4 -17.13 -19.62 3.94
C ILE A 4 -16.74 -18.23 3.46
N ASP A 5 -16.44 -17.33 4.38
CA ASP A 5 -15.69 -16.11 4.09
C ASP A 5 -14.35 -16.57 3.52
N ALA A 6 -14.29 -16.70 2.20
CA ALA A 6 -13.06 -17.01 1.50
C ALA A 6 -12.20 -15.75 1.57
N GLU A 7 -11.31 -15.71 2.56
CA GLU A 7 -10.12 -14.86 2.49
C GLU A 7 -9.49 -15.05 1.11
N PRO A 8 -9.13 -13.97 0.40
CA PRO A 8 -8.51 -14.09 -0.91
C PRO A 8 -7.25 -14.95 -0.77
N ASP A 9 -7.14 -15.97 -1.62
CA ASP A 9 -6.04 -16.93 -1.66
C ASP A 9 -4.68 -16.21 -1.58
N ILE A 10 -4.05 -16.26 -0.40
CA ILE A 10 -2.78 -15.58 -0.11
C ILE A 10 -1.68 -16.37 -0.80
N ARG A 11 -1.41 -16.06 -2.07
CA ARG A 11 -0.39 -16.76 -2.86
C ARG A 11 1.00 -16.45 -2.30
N GLN A 12 1.78 -17.50 -2.03
CA GLN A 12 3.18 -17.40 -1.56
C GLN A 12 4.19 -17.26 -2.71
N ASP A 13 3.75 -17.42 -3.96
CA ASP A 13 4.61 -17.30 -5.14
C ASP A 13 4.91 -15.83 -5.48
N ALA A 14 6.07 -15.61 -6.09
CA ALA A 14 6.57 -14.29 -6.43
C ALA A 14 5.77 -13.67 -7.59
N VAL A 15 4.73 -12.89 -7.26
CA VAL A 15 3.85 -12.23 -8.25
C VAL A 15 4.63 -11.21 -9.07
N ARG A 16 4.41 -11.20 -10.39
CA ARG A 16 5.01 -10.21 -11.29
C ARG A 16 4.13 -8.98 -11.48
N LEU A 17 4.77 -7.85 -11.79
CA LEU A 17 4.09 -6.57 -11.97
C LEU A 17 3.13 -6.53 -13.18
N ASP A 18 3.36 -7.36 -14.19
CA ASP A 18 2.52 -7.48 -15.38
C ASP A 18 1.37 -8.50 -15.23
N GLU A 19 1.36 -9.30 -14.16
CA GLU A 19 0.24 -10.18 -13.88
C GLU A 19 -1.05 -9.40 -13.69
N LYS A 20 -2.15 -9.90 -14.26
CA LYS A 20 -3.47 -9.27 -14.16
C LYS A 20 -4.05 -9.54 -12.78
N LEU A 21 -4.40 -8.47 -12.06
CA LEU A 21 -5.16 -8.55 -10.82
C LEU A 21 -6.66 -8.57 -11.11
N THR A 22 -7.41 -9.34 -10.32
CA THR A 22 -8.87 -9.30 -10.37
C THR A 22 -9.39 -8.04 -9.67
N LEU A 23 -10.59 -7.59 -10.05
CA LEU A 23 -11.22 -6.44 -9.39
C LEU A 23 -11.42 -6.67 -7.89
N GLN A 24 -11.67 -7.92 -7.48
CA GLN A 24 -11.81 -8.30 -6.07
C GLN A 24 -10.50 -8.10 -5.31
N GLN A 25 -9.36 -8.52 -5.87
CA GLN A 25 -8.04 -8.31 -5.26
C GLN A 25 -7.71 -6.82 -5.10
N ILE A 26 -8.02 -6.02 -6.13
CA ILE A 26 -7.80 -4.57 -6.13
C ILE A 26 -8.62 -3.92 -5.01
N ARG A 27 -9.92 -4.23 -4.95
CA ARG A 27 -10.83 -3.67 -3.93
C ARG A 27 -10.47 -4.11 -2.52
N PHE A 28 -10.08 -5.36 -2.34
CA PHE A 28 -9.68 -5.85 -1.02
C PHE A 28 -8.49 -5.07 -0.46
N VAL A 29 -7.47 -4.79 -1.29
CA VAL A 29 -6.34 -3.94 -0.88
C VAL A 29 -6.78 -2.49 -0.62
N ALA A 30 -7.71 -1.97 -1.43
CA ALA A 30 -8.28 -0.64 -1.24
C ALA A 30 -8.96 -0.51 0.14
N GLU A 31 -9.81 -1.48 0.48
CA GLU A 31 -10.53 -1.54 1.75
C GLU A 31 -9.56 -1.62 2.93
N LYS A 32 -8.53 -2.48 2.87
CA LYS A 32 -7.53 -2.57 3.96
C LYS A 32 -6.69 -1.31 4.12
N LEU A 33 -6.38 -0.62 3.02
CA LEU A 33 -5.74 0.68 3.10
C LEU A 33 -6.67 1.73 3.74
N GLN A 34 -7.96 1.73 3.37
CA GLN A 34 -8.94 2.65 3.94
C GLN A 34 -9.17 2.38 5.43
N ASP A 35 -9.26 1.12 5.85
CA ASP A 35 -9.36 0.70 7.25
C ASP A 35 -8.17 1.24 8.07
N LEU A 36 -6.95 1.10 7.53
CA LEU A 36 -5.74 1.61 8.18
C LEU A 36 -5.71 3.15 8.27
N VAL A 37 -6.13 3.86 7.23
CA VAL A 37 -6.26 5.33 7.23
C VAL A 37 -7.31 5.78 8.25
N ASN A 38 -8.43 5.06 8.35
CA ASN A 38 -9.47 5.33 9.34
C ASN A 38 -8.93 5.11 10.75
N LYS A 39 -8.21 4.00 10.99
CA LYS A 39 -7.55 3.71 12.26
C LYS A 39 -6.61 4.85 12.68
N TYR A 40 -5.75 5.31 11.77
CA TYR A 40 -4.88 6.46 12.04
C TYR A 40 -5.68 7.71 12.44
N THR A 41 -6.73 8.03 11.67
CA THR A 41 -7.55 9.24 11.87
C THR A 41 -8.24 9.24 13.23
N LEU A 42 -8.76 8.08 13.65
CA LEU A 42 -9.50 7.90 14.90
C LEU A 42 -8.58 7.72 16.12
N SER A 43 -7.33 7.28 15.91
CA SER A 43 -6.39 7.05 17.00
C SER A 43 -5.92 8.34 17.69
N SER A 44 -5.78 8.23 19.01
CA SER A 44 -5.15 9.24 19.86
C SER A 44 -3.67 9.42 19.55
N ARG A 45 -3.06 10.48 20.10
CA ARG A 45 -1.62 10.73 19.94
C ARG A 45 -0.76 9.59 20.47
N ASP A 46 -1.15 8.99 21.60
CA ASP A 46 -0.37 7.92 22.23
C ASP A 46 -0.47 6.61 21.43
N GLU A 47 -1.66 6.26 20.92
CA GLU A 47 -1.83 5.09 20.05
C GLU A 47 -1.03 5.21 18.76
N ARG A 48 -0.92 6.43 18.22
CA ARG A 48 -0.12 6.76 17.02
C ARG A 48 1.38 6.55 17.20
N MET A 49 1.88 6.35 18.41
CA MET A 49 3.30 6.07 18.67
C MET A 49 3.70 4.62 18.39
N ARG A 50 2.72 3.71 18.18
CA ARG A 50 2.96 2.27 17.95
C ARG A 50 2.05 1.69 16.87
N PRO A 51 2.08 2.21 15.64
CA PRO A 51 1.16 1.79 14.59
C PRO A 51 1.39 0.35 14.12
N THR A 52 2.57 -0.23 14.35
CA THR A 52 2.86 -1.65 14.08
C THR A 52 2.10 -2.62 14.99
N GLU A 53 1.57 -2.14 16.12
CA GLU A 53 0.71 -2.95 17.01
C GLU A 53 -0.76 -2.97 16.53
N TRP A 54 -1.12 -2.21 15.49
CA TRP A 54 -2.48 -2.16 14.96
C TRP A 54 -2.77 -3.38 14.07
N LEU A 55 -3.93 -3.99 14.26
CA LEU A 55 -4.36 -5.11 13.41
C LEU A 55 -4.51 -4.67 11.95
N GLU A 56 -4.97 -3.44 11.73
CA GLU A 56 -5.13 -2.84 10.40
C GLU A 56 -3.78 -2.67 9.68
N TRP A 57 -2.69 -2.47 10.43
CA TRP A 57 -1.36 -2.33 9.86
C TRP A 57 -0.87 -3.63 9.26
N ASP A 58 -0.94 -4.72 10.02
CA ASP A 58 -0.60 -6.05 9.50
C ASP A 58 -1.58 -6.47 8.39
N ALA A 59 -2.88 -6.27 8.57
CA ALA A 59 -3.90 -6.63 7.58
C ALA A 59 -3.65 -5.97 6.21
N PHE A 60 -3.29 -4.68 6.18
CA PHE A 60 -2.94 -4.00 4.94
C PHE A 60 -1.69 -4.60 4.27
N ILE A 61 -0.62 -4.84 5.05
CA ILE A 61 0.61 -5.44 4.53
C ILE A 61 0.34 -6.84 3.97
N GLN A 62 -0.35 -7.70 4.71
CA GLN A 62 -0.68 -9.05 4.27
C GLN A 62 -1.56 -9.03 3.01
N ALA A 63 -2.58 -8.17 2.97
CA ALA A 63 -3.45 -8.04 1.80
C ALA A 63 -2.66 -7.63 0.56
N ALA A 64 -1.72 -6.70 0.68
CA ALA A 64 -0.91 -6.27 -0.45
C ALA A 64 0.06 -7.36 -0.97
N TYR A 65 0.58 -8.22 -0.08
CA TYR A 65 1.31 -9.43 -0.50
C TYR A 65 0.38 -10.43 -1.20
N ALA A 66 -0.71 -10.80 -0.54
CA ALA A 66 -1.69 -11.76 -1.04
C ALA A 66 -2.26 -11.41 -2.42
N CYS A 67 -2.54 -10.12 -2.63
CA CYS A 67 -3.21 -9.61 -3.82
C CYS A 67 -2.24 -9.13 -4.89
N GLY A 68 -0.93 -9.41 -4.77
CA GLY A 68 0.03 -9.15 -5.84
C GLY A 68 0.41 -7.67 -6.01
N PHE A 69 0.23 -6.84 -4.99
CA PHE A 69 0.75 -5.47 -4.99
C PHE A 69 2.24 -5.45 -4.64
N VAL A 70 2.74 -6.42 -3.86
CA VAL A 70 4.19 -6.61 -3.67
C VAL A 70 4.73 -7.58 -4.72
N CYS A 71 5.37 -7.03 -5.76
CA CYS A 71 5.89 -7.81 -6.89
C CYS A 71 7.37 -8.19 -6.73
N SER A 72 7.86 -9.17 -7.49
CA SER A 72 9.29 -9.54 -7.52
C SER A 72 10.14 -8.69 -8.46
N ASP A 73 9.52 -8.10 -9.48
CA ASP A 73 10.16 -7.34 -10.56
C ASP A 73 9.73 -5.86 -10.61
N ALA A 74 9.12 -5.36 -9.53
CA ALA A 74 8.87 -3.93 -9.34
C ALA A 74 10.15 -3.25 -8.84
N GLY A 75 11.00 -2.84 -9.78
CA GLY A 75 12.24 -2.10 -9.51
C GLY A 75 12.01 -0.75 -8.81
N GLN A 76 13.11 -0.03 -8.52
CA GLN A 76 13.08 1.26 -7.81
C GLN A 76 12.74 2.47 -8.71
N ASP A 77 12.53 2.24 -10.00
CA ASP A 77 12.10 3.23 -10.98
C ASP A 77 10.64 3.01 -11.43
N MET A 78 10.04 4.04 -12.00
CA MET A 78 8.71 3.98 -12.60
C MET A 78 8.68 3.23 -13.95
N GLY A 79 9.77 2.55 -14.34
CA GLY A 79 9.93 1.80 -15.59
C GLY A 79 9.66 2.62 -16.84
N ASP A 80 9.97 3.91 -16.79
CA ASP A 80 9.95 4.83 -17.92
C ASP A 80 11.38 5.09 -18.43
N ALA A 81 11.49 5.67 -19.62
CA ALA A 81 12.79 6.02 -20.21
C ALA A 81 13.53 7.12 -19.42
N ALA A 82 12.82 7.87 -18.58
CA ALA A 82 13.37 8.93 -17.75
C ALA A 82 14.05 8.40 -16.47
N GLN A 83 13.88 7.11 -16.16
CA GLN A 83 14.33 6.48 -14.91
C GLN A 83 13.84 7.22 -13.66
N THR A 84 12.59 7.68 -13.69
CA THR A 84 12.03 8.45 -12.57
C THR A 84 12.01 7.59 -11.29
N PRO A 85 12.68 7.99 -10.19
CA PRO A 85 12.67 7.21 -8.96
C PRO A 85 11.28 7.20 -8.31
N VAL A 86 10.82 6.03 -7.87
CA VAL A 86 9.53 5.88 -7.15
C VAL A 86 9.42 6.79 -5.92
N PRO A 87 10.46 6.95 -5.05
CA PRO A 87 10.35 7.85 -3.90
C PRO A 87 10.12 9.33 -4.26
N ASP A 88 10.65 9.80 -5.39
CA ASP A 88 10.42 11.17 -5.86
C ASP A 88 8.96 11.36 -6.29
N VAL A 89 8.38 10.35 -6.94
CA VAL A 89 6.96 10.32 -7.30
C VAL A 89 6.09 10.32 -6.05
N ILE A 90 6.39 9.48 -5.06
CA ILE A 90 5.66 9.44 -3.78
C ILE A 90 5.71 10.82 -3.10
N SER A 91 6.88 11.45 -3.06
CA SER A 91 7.04 12.78 -2.45
C SER A 91 6.17 13.84 -3.13
N ARG A 92 6.06 13.81 -4.47
CA ARG A 92 5.16 14.69 -5.23
C ARG A 92 3.69 14.39 -4.95
N LEU A 93 3.30 13.11 -4.92
CA LEU A 93 1.91 12.70 -4.64
C LEU A 93 1.48 13.02 -3.20
N GLN A 94 2.41 13.03 -2.24
CA GLN A 94 2.12 13.49 -0.88
C GLN A 94 1.84 15.00 -0.85
N GLN A 95 2.45 15.79 -1.73
CA GLN A 95 2.20 17.24 -1.87
C GLN A 95 0.90 17.52 -2.65
N ASP A 96 0.63 16.75 -3.70
CA ASP A 96 -0.60 16.84 -4.49
C ASP A 96 -1.23 15.46 -4.74
N PRO A 97 -2.10 14.98 -3.82
CA PRO A 97 -2.75 13.68 -3.94
C PRO A 97 -3.74 13.58 -5.11
N ARG A 98 -4.14 14.68 -5.73
CA ARG A 98 -5.09 14.66 -6.86
C ARG A 98 -4.51 13.97 -8.08
N CYS A 99 -3.19 14.03 -8.25
CA CYS A 99 -2.47 13.36 -9.34
C CYS A 99 -2.54 11.82 -9.26
N VAL A 100 -3.04 11.24 -8.15
CA VAL A 100 -3.29 9.80 -8.05
C VAL A 100 -4.35 9.34 -9.06
N GLU A 101 -5.29 10.21 -9.44
CA GLU A 101 -6.36 9.87 -10.40
C GLU A 101 -5.82 9.46 -11.78
N ASP A 102 -4.73 10.11 -12.20
CA ASP A 102 -4.09 9.91 -13.49
C ASP A 102 -3.23 8.64 -13.56
N LEU A 103 -2.95 8.00 -12.42
CA LEU A 103 -2.09 6.82 -12.36
C LEU A 103 -2.81 5.57 -12.86
N THR A 104 -2.06 4.76 -13.60
CA THR A 104 -2.46 3.40 -13.97
C THR A 104 -2.35 2.45 -12.78
N LEU A 105 -3.06 1.32 -12.83
CA LEU A 105 -2.94 0.27 -11.80
C LEU A 105 -1.50 -0.23 -11.67
N ARG A 106 -0.75 -0.29 -12.77
CA ARG A 106 0.66 -0.72 -12.77
C ARG A 106 1.52 0.25 -11.95
N GLU A 107 1.31 1.54 -12.10
CA GLU A 107 2.03 2.59 -11.36
C GLU A 107 1.64 2.57 -9.87
N LEU A 108 0.34 2.43 -9.56
CA LEU A 108 -0.13 2.26 -8.19
C LEU A 108 0.49 1.03 -7.52
N ARG A 109 0.60 -0.10 -8.25
CA ARG A 109 1.28 -1.30 -7.76
C ARG A 109 2.77 -1.05 -7.48
N ARG A 110 3.47 -0.31 -8.33
CA ARG A 110 4.88 0.08 -8.08
C ARG A 110 5.04 0.94 -6.84
N ILE A 111 4.18 1.95 -6.69
CA ILE A 111 4.17 2.83 -5.52
C ILE A 111 3.94 2.02 -4.25
N LEU A 112 2.89 1.20 -4.21
CA LEU A 112 2.56 0.38 -3.05
C LEU A 112 3.62 -0.69 -2.77
N HIS A 113 4.17 -1.33 -3.80
CA HIS A 113 5.32 -2.23 -3.67
C HIS A 113 6.47 -1.52 -2.96
N TYR A 114 6.88 -0.35 -3.46
CA TYR A 114 7.99 0.41 -2.91
C TYR A 114 7.75 0.77 -1.44
N ILE A 115 6.56 1.27 -1.12
CA ILE A 115 6.17 1.64 0.25
C ILE A 115 6.30 0.42 1.18
N ILE A 116 5.69 -0.71 0.83
CA ILE A 116 5.67 -1.90 1.68
C ILE A 116 7.06 -2.53 1.82
N ARG A 117 7.84 -2.57 0.73
CA ARG A 117 9.21 -3.08 0.76
C ARG A 117 10.14 -2.17 1.57
N SER A 118 9.99 -0.86 1.45
CA SER A 118 10.76 0.11 2.23
C SER A 118 10.41 0.03 3.71
N GLU A 119 9.16 -0.26 4.07
CA GLU A 119 8.77 -0.50 5.45
C GLU A 119 9.45 -1.74 6.03
N ARG A 120 9.47 -2.84 5.27
CA ARG A 120 9.97 -4.13 5.76
C ARG A 120 11.49 -4.29 5.70
N TRP A 121 12.17 -3.59 4.80
CA TRP A 121 13.60 -3.79 4.51
C TRP A 121 14.42 -2.50 4.44
N GLY A 122 13.79 -1.33 4.58
CA GLY A 122 14.51 -0.07 4.66
C GLY A 122 15.09 0.17 6.06
N ASP A 123 16.12 1.00 6.15
CA ASP A 123 16.77 1.41 7.42
C ASP A 123 15.82 2.15 8.39
N ALA A 124 14.59 2.45 7.97
CA ALA A 124 13.51 3.03 8.78
C ALA A 124 12.57 1.99 9.42
N GLY A 125 12.86 0.68 9.23
CA GLY A 125 12.20 -0.45 9.89
C GLY A 125 12.54 -0.52 11.38
N ALA A 126 12.22 0.54 12.12
CA ALA A 126 12.18 0.50 13.57
C ALA A 126 10.80 0.00 13.97
N ASN A 127 10.76 -0.86 14.99
CA ASN A 127 9.58 -1.36 15.72
C ASN A 127 8.64 -0.26 16.30
N THR A 128 8.75 0.97 15.81
CA THR A 128 7.95 2.16 16.13
C THR A 128 7.10 2.62 14.94
N GLY A 129 7.20 1.97 13.77
CA GLY A 129 6.34 2.24 12.62
C GLY A 129 6.41 3.68 12.09
N GLY A 130 7.62 4.24 12.00
CA GLY A 130 7.89 5.56 11.42
C GLY A 130 8.32 5.52 9.95
N GLY A 131 8.09 4.41 9.25
CA GLY A 131 8.58 4.17 7.89
C GLY A 131 7.68 4.71 6.77
N ALA A 132 7.76 4.08 5.61
CA ALA A 132 7.05 4.50 4.40
C ALA A 132 5.52 4.33 4.51
N VAL A 133 5.03 3.29 5.20
CA VAL A 133 3.58 3.09 5.41
C VAL A 133 3.03 4.18 6.33
N TRP A 134 3.80 4.61 7.33
CA TRP A 134 3.41 5.75 8.17
C TRP A 134 3.29 7.05 7.38
N GLY A 135 4.26 7.35 6.52
CA GLY A 135 4.20 8.49 5.61
C GLY A 135 3.01 8.44 4.66
N LEU A 136 2.59 7.24 4.25
CA LEU A 136 1.40 7.03 3.43
C LEU A 136 0.12 7.44 4.17
N ILE A 137 -0.08 6.96 5.40
CA ILE A 137 -1.35 7.13 6.14
C ILE A 137 -1.43 8.43 6.95
N SER A 138 -0.29 9.02 7.32
CA SER A 138 -0.23 10.33 7.96
C SER A 138 -0.38 11.49 6.98
N SER A 139 -0.30 11.22 5.68
CA SER A 139 -0.63 12.15 4.61
C SER A 139 -2.01 11.86 4.02
N ARG A 140 -2.48 12.72 3.11
CA ARG A 140 -3.72 12.47 2.36
C ARG A 140 -3.57 11.41 1.26
N LEU A 141 -2.35 10.93 1.01
CA LEU A 141 -2.06 10.00 -0.09
C LEU A 141 -2.72 8.63 0.12
N GLY A 142 -2.70 8.09 1.35
CA GLY A 142 -3.32 6.79 1.64
C GLY A 142 -4.80 6.74 1.26
N GLY A 143 -5.57 7.76 1.67
CA GLY A 143 -6.98 7.87 1.30
C GLY A 143 -7.20 8.04 -0.21
N ALA A 144 -6.38 8.86 -0.87
CA ALA A 144 -6.48 9.06 -2.32
C ALA A 144 -6.23 7.75 -3.10
N ILE A 145 -5.22 6.96 -2.69
CA ILE A 145 -4.95 5.65 -3.31
C ILE A 145 -6.10 4.67 -3.02
N ALA A 146 -6.60 4.61 -1.79
CA ALA A 146 -7.73 3.73 -1.45
C ALA A 146 -8.96 4.04 -2.30
N SER A 147 -9.38 5.31 -2.39
CA SER A 147 -10.49 5.71 -3.25
C SER A 147 -10.24 5.41 -4.73
N ARG A 148 -9.00 5.63 -5.22
CA ARG A 148 -8.63 5.32 -6.61
C ARG A 148 -8.71 3.83 -6.95
N LEU A 149 -8.46 2.97 -5.97
CA LEU A 149 -8.57 1.51 -6.09
C LEU A 149 -10.02 1.01 -5.86
N GLY A 150 -10.91 1.86 -5.37
CA GLY A 150 -12.36 1.61 -5.29
C GLY A 150 -12.89 1.28 -3.89
N ALA A 151 -12.23 1.75 -2.83
CA ALA A 151 -12.78 1.80 -1.47
C ALA A 151 -13.85 2.88 -1.31
#